data_AF-A0A166HFD0-F1
#
_entry.id   AF-A0A166HFD0-F1
#
_cell.length_a   1.000
_cell.length_b   1.000
_cell.length_c   1.000
_cell.angle_alpha   90.00
_cell.angle_beta   90.00
_cell.angle_gamma   90.00
#
_symmetry.space_group_name_H-M   'P 1'
#
loop_
_entity.id
_entity.type
_entity.pdbx_description
1 polymer ?
#
loop_
_entity_poly.entity_id
_entity_poly.type
_entity_poly.pdbx_seq_one_letter_code
_entity_poly.pdbx_strand_id
1 'polypeptide(L)'
;SSVDATIPRTPFDSTPNRFDTQFFVETQLRGTLFPGSGPNEGEVQSPLKGEIRLQSDHDFARDSRTACFWQANANQQTHMTSTFAAAMSKLVVLGQNVNSLVDCSDVIPTPPPFTQAATFPAGLSNADIEQACASSAFPTLKTDPGPATSVAPV
;
A
#
# COMPACT_ATOMS: atom_id res chain seq x y z
N SER A 1 -15.79 10.72 -9.60
CA SER A 1 -15.78 9.62 -10.57
C SER A 1 -15.08 8.43 -9.92
N SER A 2 -15.57 7.21 -10.13
CA SER A 2 -14.82 5.98 -9.80
C SER A 2 -13.85 5.66 -10.94
N VAL A 3 -12.65 5.15 -10.63
CA VAL A 3 -11.60 4.83 -11.62
C VAL A 3 -12.05 3.75 -12.60
N ASP A 4 -12.57 2.62 -12.09
CA ASP A 4 -13.23 1.59 -12.90
C ASP A 4 -14.59 1.25 -12.28
N ALA A 5 -15.67 1.46 -13.03
CA ALA A 5 -17.03 1.20 -12.57
C ALA A 5 -17.47 -0.27 -12.70
N THR A 6 -16.73 -1.09 -13.46
CA THR A 6 -17.05 -2.51 -13.72
C THR A 6 -16.60 -3.43 -12.59
N ILE A 7 -15.67 -2.97 -11.76
CA ILE A 7 -15.08 -3.70 -10.65
C ILE A 7 -15.10 -2.85 -9.37
N PRO A 8 -16.30 -2.55 -8.83
CA PRO A 8 -16.40 -1.78 -7.60
C PRO A 8 -15.77 -2.52 -6.42
N ARG A 9 -15.19 -1.76 -5.49
CA ARG A 9 -14.56 -2.28 -4.25
C ARG A 9 -13.35 -3.18 -4.47
N THR A 10 -12.71 -3.10 -5.64
CA THR A 10 -11.39 -3.72 -5.86
C THR A 10 -10.34 -3.06 -4.96
N PRO A 11 -9.65 -3.81 -4.11
CA PRO A 11 -8.67 -3.26 -3.18
C PRO A 11 -7.36 -2.85 -3.87
N PHE A 12 -6.56 -2.06 -3.14
CA PHE A 12 -5.23 -1.62 -3.57
C PHE A 12 -4.11 -2.59 -3.16
N ASP A 13 -4.41 -3.55 -2.29
CA ASP A 13 -3.52 -4.62 -1.90
C ASP A 13 -4.30 -5.92 -1.64
N SER A 14 -3.57 -7.00 -1.37
CA SER A 14 -4.13 -8.32 -1.09
C SER A 14 -4.75 -8.47 0.31
N THR A 15 -4.54 -7.51 1.21
CA THR A 15 -4.95 -7.57 2.62
C THR A 15 -5.77 -6.34 3.06
N PRO A 16 -6.84 -5.95 2.35
CA PRO A 16 -7.51 -4.64 2.53
C PRO A 16 -8.17 -4.41 3.90
N ASN A 17 -8.35 -5.47 4.70
CA ASN A 17 -8.90 -5.40 6.04
C ASN A 17 -7.82 -5.39 7.13
N ARG A 18 -6.55 -5.24 6.74
CA ARG A 18 -5.40 -5.21 7.64
C ARG A 18 -4.60 -3.94 7.37
N PHE A 19 -4.20 -3.28 8.44
CA PHE A 19 -3.26 -2.17 8.33
C PHE A 19 -1.83 -2.71 8.40
N ASP A 20 -1.37 -3.26 7.30
CA ASP A 20 -0.03 -3.83 7.13
C ASP A 20 0.73 -3.16 5.98
N THR A 21 1.91 -3.70 5.65
CA THR A 21 2.79 -3.08 4.64
C THR A 21 2.63 -3.68 3.24
N GLN A 22 1.60 -4.52 2.97
CA GLN A 22 1.43 -5.16 1.65
C GLN A 22 1.23 -4.15 0.53
N PHE A 23 0.45 -3.10 0.75
CA PHE A 23 0.32 -2.00 -0.22
C PHE A 23 1.67 -1.47 -0.72
N PHE A 24 2.65 -1.25 0.15
CA PHE A 24 3.98 -0.76 -0.24
C PHE A 24 4.81 -1.80 -1.00
N VAL A 25 4.57 -3.09 -0.75
CA VAL A 25 5.22 -4.19 -1.46
C VAL A 25 4.61 -4.37 -2.84
N GLU A 26 3.29 -4.46 -2.90
CA GLU A 26 2.55 -4.82 -4.11
C GLU A 26 2.56 -3.69 -5.15
N THR A 27 2.56 -2.43 -4.72
CA THR A 27 2.74 -1.28 -5.63
C THR A 27 4.13 -1.24 -6.29
N GLN A 28 5.15 -1.85 -5.68
CA GLN A 28 6.50 -1.95 -6.25
C GLN A 28 6.65 -3.09 -7.26
N LEU A 29 5.71 -4.03 -7.32
CA LEU A 29 5.71 -5.12 -8.30
C LEU A 29 5.43 -4.59 -9.71
N ARG A 30 5.98 -5.25 -10.73
CA ARG A 30 5.69 -4.98 -12.13
C ARG A 30 4.19 -5.17 -12.40
N GLY A 31 3.55 -4.15 -12.99
CA GLY A 31 2.18 -4.27 -13.48
C GLY A 31 2.10 -5.21 -14.69
N THR A 32 1.13 -6.12 -14.72
CA THR A 32 0.99 -7.11 -15.79
C THR A 32 -0.42 -7.18 -16.40
N LEU A 33 -1.44 -6.68 -15.72
CA LEU A 33 -2.84 -6.75 -16.16
C LEU A 33 -3.66 -5.57 -15.64
N PHE A 34 -4.80 -5.32 -16.27
CA PHE A 34 -5.89 -4.55 -15.66
C PHE A 34 -6.91 -5.53 -15.06
N PRO A 35 -7.35 -5.36 -13.80
CA PRO A 35 -8.30 -6.28 -13.16
C PRO A 35 -9.71 -6.21 -13.77
N GLY A 36 -10.04 -5.12 -14.46
CA GLY A 36 -11.36 -4.86 -15.06
C GLY A 36 -11.27 -4.43 -16.52
N SER A 37 -11.80 -3.25 -16.80
CA SER A 37 -12.02 -2.70 -18.15
C SER A 37 -10.86 -1.85 -18.69
N GLY A 38 -9.80 -1.67 -17.90
CA GLY A 38 -8.72 -0.72 -18.18
C GLY A 38 -7.99 -0.89 -19.53
N PRO A 39 -7.23 0.14 -19.95
CA PRO A 39 -6.84 1.31 -19.16
C PRO A 39 -7.95 2.36 -19.00
N ASN A 40 -8.22 2.75 -17.76
CA ASN A 40 -9.08 3.89 -17.42
C ASN A 40 -8.22 5.10 -16.97
N GLU A 41 -8.82 6.30 -16.95
CA GLU A 41 -8.12 7.50 -16.47
C GLU A 41 -7.69 7.34 -15.00
N GLY A 42 -6.39 7.50 -14.74
CA GLY A 42 -5.81 7.31 -13.41
C GLY A 42 -5.56 5.86 -13.01
N GLU A 43 -5.78 4.89 -13.91
CA GLU A 43 -5.50 3.46 -13.69
C GLU A 43 -4.25 3.03 -14.46
N VAL A 44 -3.40 2.20 -13.84
CA VAL A 44 -2.29 1.51 -14.51
C VAL A 44 -2.35 0.02 -14.20
N GLN A 45 -1.55 -0.79 -14.91
CA GLN A 45 -1.56 -2.23 -14.71
C GLN A 45 -1.17 -2.61 -13.27
N SER A 46 -1.98 -3.49 -12.69
CA SER A 46 -1.78 -4.14 -11.40
C SER A 46 -0.89 -5.38 -11.53
N PRO A 47 -0.26 -5.84 -10.43
CA PRO A 47 0.54 -7.05 -10.40
C PRO A 47 -0.31 -8.31 -10.15
N LEU A 48 -1.47 -8.16 -9.51
CA LEU A 48 -2.37 -9.25 -9.13
C LEU A 48 -3.74 -9.14 -9.78
N LYS A 49 -4.39 -10.29 -9.98
CA LYS A 49 -5.80 -10.36 -10.33
C LYS A 49 -6.63 -9.91 -9.13
N GLY A 50 -7.62 -9.05 -9.36
CA GLY A 50 -8.49 -8.54 -8.30
C GLY A 50 -7.86 -7.45 -7.44
N GLU A 51 -6.70 -6.92 -7.82
CA GLU A 51 -6.09 -5.71 -7.24
C GLU A 51 -6.12 -4.61 -8.30
N ILE A 52 -6.46 -3.38 -7.92
CA ILE A 52 -6.41 -2.20 -8.79
C ILE A 52 -5.23 -1.32 -8.39
N ARG A 53 -4.54 -0.73 -9.39
CA ARG A 53 -3.42 0.17 -9.14
C ARG A 53 -3.70 1.56 -9.71
N LEU A 54 -3.60 2.56 -8.85
CA LEU A 54 -3.68 3.96 -9.28
C LEU A 54 -2.37 4.40 -9.91
N GLN A 55 -2.47 5.24 -10.93
CA GLN A 55 -1.32 5.87 -11.58
C GLN A 55 -0.47 6.65 -10.57
N SER A 56 -1.11 7.39 -9.66
CA SER A 56 -0.41 8.17 -8.63
C SER A 56 0.45 7.32 -7.71
N ASP A 57 -0.04 6.15 -7.29
CA ASP A 57 0.68 5.28 -6.37
C ASP A 57 1.85 4.59 -7.08
N HIS A 58 1.65 4.19 -8.35
CA HIS A 58 2.72 3.68 -9.20
C HIS A 58 3.86 4.70 -9.33
N ASP A 59 3.52 5.96 -9.58
CA ASP A 59 4.48 7.04 -9.77
C ASP A 59 5.17 7.41 -8.46
N PHE A 60 4.44 7.54 -7.33
CA PHE A 60 5.05 7.82 -6.03
C PHE A 60 5.98 6.70 -5.54
N ALA A 61 5.69 5.44 -5.86
CA ALA A 61 6.56 4.31 -5.56
C ALA A 61 7.88 4.32 -6.36
N ARG A 62 7.95 5.09 -7.45
CA ARG A 62 9.08 5.07 -8.40
C ARG A 62 9.80 6.41 -8.56
N ASP A 63 9.18 7.52 -8.18
CA ASP A 63 9.79 8.85 -8.26
C ASP A 63 10.98 8.98 -7.30
N SER A 64 12.09 9.55 -7.76
CA SER A 64 13.32 9.67 -6.97
C SER A 64 13.16 10.47 -5.67
N ARG A 65 12.14 11.32 -5.57
CA ARG A 65 11.83 12.11 -4.37
C ARG A 65 11.13 11.30 -3.29
N THR A 66 10.43 10.23 -3.66
CA THR A 66 9.53 9.47 -2.77
C THR A 66 9.84 7.99 -2.67
N ALA A 67 10.45 7.38 -3.69
CA ALA A 67 10.67 5.94 -3.79
C ALA A 67 11.43 5.33 -2.60
N CYS A 68 12.44 6.03 -2.07
CA CYS A 68 13.15 5.52 -0.90
C CYS A 68 12.31 5.56 0.37
N PHE A 69 11.45 6.57 0.54
CA PHE A 69 10.50 6.59 1.65
C PHE A 69 9.41 5.53 1.46
N TRP A 70 8.94 5.33 0.23
CA TRP A 70 8.01 4.25 -0.11
C TRP A 70 8.58 2.88 0.29
N GLN A 71 9.81 2.57 -0.15
CA GLN A 71 10.51 1.33 0.20
C GLN A 71 10.81 1.20 1.70
N ALA A 72 11.03 2.30 2.42
CA ALA A 72 11.26 2.28 3.86
C ALA A 72 10.04 1.79 4.67
N ASN A 73 8.84 1.80 4.08
CA ASN A 73 7.64 1.23 4.68
C ASN A 73 7.51 -0.28 4.42
N ALA A 74 8.15 -0.82 3.38
CA ALA A 74 8.06 -2.24 3.04
C ALA A 74 8.66 -3.11 4.15
N ASN A 75 7.84 -4.02 4.71
CA ASN A 75 8.22 -4.91 5.80
C ASN A 75 8.69 -4.17 7.08
N GLN A 76 8.23 -2.94 7.30
CA GLN A 76 8.58 -2.10 8.45
C GLN A 76 7.32 -1.58 9.17
N GLN A 77 6.56 -2.49 9.78
CA GLN A 77 5.27 -2.19 10.43
C GLN A 77 5.33 -1.02 11.42
N THR A 78 6.34 -0.97 12.28
CA THR A 78 6.49 0.11 13.27
C THR A 78 6.77 1.45 12.60
N HIS A 79 7.57 1.47 11.53
CA HIS A 79 7.86 2.71 10.79
C HIS A 79 6.59 3.23 10.10
N MET A 80 5.87 2.37 9.39
CA MET A 80 4.63 2.71 8.71
C MET A 80 3.57 3.23 9.69
N THR A 81 3.30 2.50 10.77
CA THR A 81 2.27 2.88 11.74
C THR A 81 2.60 4.17 12.48
N SER A 82 3.86 4.38 12.88
CA SER A 82 4.27 5.61 13.58
C SER A 82 4.26 6.84 12.68
N THR A 83 4.71 6.71 11.42
CA THR A 83 4.68 7.82 10.45
C THR A 83 3.26 8.15 10.04
N PHE A 84 2.38 7.15 9.85
CA PHE A 84 0.96 7.35 9.60
C PHE A 84 0.28 8.10 10.75
N ALA A 85 0.47 7.66 12.00
CA ALA A 85 -0.10 8.33 13.17
C ALA A 85 0.34 9.80 13.28
N ALA A 86 1.63 10.08 13.02
CA ALA A 86 2.18 11.43 13.04
C ALA A 86 1.68 12.31 11.87
N ALA A 87 1.44 11.72 10.70
CA ALA A 87 0.87 12.42 9.55
C ALA A 87 -0.62 12.73 9.77
N MET A 88 -1.38 11.76 10.27
CA MET A 88 -2.80 11.92 10.57
C MET A 88 -3.05 12.95 11.66
N SER A 89 -2.23 12.97 12.73
CA SER A 89 -2.38 13.96 13.80
C SER A 89 -2.17 15.40 13.31
N LYS A 90 -1.35 15.61 12.26
CA LYS A 90 -1.22 16.90 11.58
C LYS A 90 -2.37 17.18 10.61
N LEU A 91 -2.80 16.17 9.86
CA LEU A 91 -3.85 16.29 8.85
C LEU A 91 -5.19 16.71 9.46
N VAL A 92 -5.58 16.09 10.59
CA VAL A 92 -6.89 16.31 11.22
C VAL A 92 -7.04 17.68 11.89
N VAL A 93 -5.95 18.43 12.07
CA VAL A 93 -5.96 19.78 12.66
C VAL A 93 -5.59 20.88 11.68
N LEU A 94 -5.57 20.60 10.36
CA LEU A 94 -5.30 21.62 9.36
C LEU A 94 -6.29 22.80 9.50
N GLY A 95 -5.72 24.01 9.63
CA GLY A 95 -6.50 25.23 9.83
C GLY A 95 -7.02 25.45 11.26
N GLN A 96 -6.71 24.58 12.22
CA GLN A 96 -7.09 24.70 13.62
C GLN A 96 -5.91 25.13 14.50
N ASN A 97 -6.21 25.82 15.62
CA ASN A 97 -5.24 26.00 16.69
C ASN A 97 -5.39 24.84 17.69
N VAL A 98 -4.41 23.95 17.75
CA VAL A 98 -4.43 22.78 18.64
C VAL A 98 -4.58 23.19 20.11
N ASN A 99 -4.09 24.36 20.51
CA ASN A 99 -4.21 24.87 21.88
C ASN A 99 -5.65 25.30 22.25
N SER A 100 -6.55 25.40 21.28
CA SER A 100 -7.98 25.66 21.51
C SER A 100 -8.85 24.40 21.38
N LEU A 101 -8.23 23.22 21.22
CA LEU A 101 -8.94 21.94 21.13
C LEU A 101 -8.83 21.17 22.45
N VAL A 102 -9.73 20.22 22.64
CA VAL A 102 -9.69 19.25 23.74
C VAL A 102 -9.10 17.95 23.20
N ASP A 103 -8.13 17.39 23.91
CA ASP A 103 -7.58 16.07 23.60
C ASP A 103 -8.53 14.99 24.12
N CYS A 104 -9.12 14.23 23.20
CA CYS A 104 -9.97 13.08 23.49
C CYS A 104 -9.37 11.78 22.95
N SER A 105 -8.05 11.72 22.75
CA SER A 105 -7.39 10.56 22.13
C SER A 105 -7.53 9.27 22.95
N ASP A 106 -7.85 9.37 24.24
CA ASP A 106 -8.08 8.26 25.15
C ASP A 106 -9.36 7.46 24.85
N VAL A 107 -10.32 8.03 24.13
CA VAL A 107 -11.54 7.31 23.71
C VAL A 107 -11.31 6.39 22.51
N ILE A 108 -10.16 6.51 21.84
CA ILE A 108 -9.82 5.70 20.67
C ILE A 108 -9.34 4.31 21.13
N PRO A 109 -9.97 3.22 20.69
CA PRO A 109 -9.55 1.87 21.08
C PRO A 109 -8.11 1.56 20.64
N THR A 110 -7.35 0.89 21.50
CA THR A 110 -6.03 0.36 21.13
C THR A 110 -6.18 -0.70 20.04
N PRO A 111 -5.52 -0.56 18.88
CA PRO A 111 -5.61 -1.55 17.81
C PRO A 111 -4.93 -2.87 18.20
N PRO A 112 -5.41 -4.01 17.68
CA PRO A 112 -4.71 -5.28 17.85
C PRO A 112 -3.31 -5.21 17.21
N PRO A 113 -2.29 -5.86 17.79
CA PRO A 113 -0.95 -5.86 17.22
C PRO A 113 -0.92 -6.68 15.92
N PHE A 114 -0.23 -6.16 14.90
CA PHE A 114 0.17 -6.94 13.74
C PHE A 114 1.56 -7.54 13.97
N THR A 115 1.64 -8.87 14.02
CA THR A 115 2.88 -9.61 14.35
C THR A 115 3.46 -10.37 13.16
N GLN A 116 2.84 -10.26 11.99
CA GLN A 116 3.31 -10.93 10.77
C GLN A 116 4.35 -10.05 10.06
N ALA A 117 5.02 -10.64 9.07
CA ALA A 117 5.91 -9.93 8.16
C ALA A 117 5.22 -9.79 6.80
N ALA A 118 5.62 -8.80 6.02
CA ALA A 118 5.18 -8.75 4.62
C ALA A 118 5.73 -9.93 3.82
N THR A 119 4.96 -10.37 2.84
CA THR A 119 5.30 -11.46 1.95
C THR A 119 5.03 -11.06 0.50
N PHE A 120 5.73 -11.71 -0.43
CA PHE A 120 5.32 -11.65 -1.82
C PHE A 120 4.10 -12.55 -2.03
N PRO A 121 3.10 -12.09 -2.79
CA PRO A 121 2.02 -12.94 -3.26
C PRO A 121 2.55 -14.19 -3.97
N ALA A 122 1.80 -15.28 -3.90
CA ALA A 122 2.20 -16.57 -4.46
C ALA A 122 2.60 -16.46 -5.95
N GLY A 123 3.76 -17.02 -6.29
CA GLY A 123 4.30 -16.98 -7.65
C GLY A 123 5.12 -15.73 -7.99
N LEU A 124 5.22 -14.76 -7.08
CA LEU A 124 6.03 -13.55 -7.23
C LEU A 124 7.23 -13.56 -6.28
N SER A 125 8.23 -12.76 -6.62
CA SER A 125 9.50 -12.68 -5.89
C SER A 125 10.16 -11.31 -6.06
N ASN A 126 11.36 -11.14 -5.49
CA ASN A 126 12.19 -9.97 -5.75
C ASN A 126 12.50 -9.75 -7.24
N ALA A 127 12.42 -10.78 -8.10
CA ALA A 127 12.63 -10.63 -9.55
C ALA A 127 11.52 -9.81 -10.22
N ASP A 128 10.35 -9.73 -9.58
CA ASP A 128 9.16 -9.03 -10.09
C ASP A 128 9.08 -7.59 -9.57
N ILE A 129 10.02 -7.17 -8.73
CA ILE A 129 10.09 -5.82 -8.17
C ILE A 129 10.73 -4.86 -9.17
N GLU A 130 10.07 -3.73 -9.40
CA GLU A 130 10.63 -2.58 -10.10
C GLU A 130 11.31 -1.66 -9.10
N GLN A 131 12.55 -2.00 -8.77
CA GLN A 131 13.33 -1.28 -7.76
C GLN A 131 13.57 0.18 -8.17
N ALA A 132 13.25 1.12 -7.28
CA ALA A 132 13.36 2.54 -7.55
C ALA A 132 14.17 3.34 -6.51
N CYS A 133 14.37 2.81 -5.30
CA CYS A 133 15.24 3.48 -4.33
C CYS A 133 16.72 3.31 -4.71
N ALA A 134 17.38 4.41 -5.06
CA ALA A 134 18.77 4.41 -5.51
C ALA A 134 19.80 4.13 -4.40
N SER A 135 19.42 4.34 -3.13
CA SER A 135 20.33 4.21 -1.99
C SER A 135 20.28 2.87 -1.26
N SER A 136 19.29 2.02 -1.55
CA SER A 136 19.16 0.72 -0.89
C SER A 136 18.40 -0.32 -1.73
N ALA A 137 18.80 -1.59 -1.55
CA ALA A 137 18.10 -2.74 -2.13
C ALA A 137 16.70 -2.91 -1.55
N PHE A 138 15.73 -3.30 -2.38
CA PHE A 138 14.42 -3.74 -1.88
C PHE A 138 14.61 -4.98 -1.00
N PRO A 139 13.94 -5.08 0.17
CA PRO A 139 14.13 -6.19 1.09
C PRO A 139 13.77 -7.54 0.45
N THR A 140 14.50 -8.60 0.81
CA THR A 140 14.11 -9.96 0.46
C THR A 140 12.99 -10.42 1.37
N LEU A 141 11.84 -10.77 0.79
CA LEU A 141 10.67 -11.26 1.50
C LEU A 141 10.43 -12.74 1.18
N LYS A 142 9.68 -13.42 2.05
CA LYS A 142 9.18 -14.76 1.74
C LYS A 142 8.06 -14.65 0.70
N THR A 143 7.95 -15.64 -0.17
CA THR A 143 6.80 -15.80 -1.07
C THR A 143 5.77 -16.71 -0.42
N ASP A 144 4.50 -16.33 -0.53
CA ASP A 144 3.39 -17.17 -0.07
C ASP A 144 3.36 -18.50 -0.83
N PRO A 145 3.10 -19.62 -0.14
CA PRO A 145 3.09 -20.92 -0.78
C PRO A 145 1.83 -21.11 -1.65
N GLY A 146 1.94 -22.03 -2.62
CA GLY A 146 0.80 -22.43 -3.46
C GLY A 146 0.68 -21.62 -4.76
N PRO A 147 -0.44 -21.79 -5.48
CA PRO A 147 -0.68 -21.07 -6.72
C PRO A 147 -1.13 -19.62 -6.47
N ALA A 148 -0.84 -18.72 -7.41
CA ALA A 148 -1.39 -17.37 -7.41
C ALA A 148 -2.92 -17.40 -7.40
N THR A 149 -3.53 -16.60 -6.53
CA THR A 149 -4.98 -16.43 -6.39
C THR A 149 -5.42 -15.04 -6.81
N SER A 150 -6.74 -14.86 -7.01
CA SER A 150 -7.31 -13.52 -7.20
C SER A 150 -7.63 -12.92 -5.84
N VAL A 151 -7.33 -11.63 -5.65
CA VAL A 151 -7.76 -10.87 -4.48
C VAL A 151 -9.27 -10.67 -4.54
N ALA A 152 -9.94 -10.81 -3.39
CA ALA A 152 -11.39 -10.66 -3.28
C ALA A 152 -11.76 -9.17 -3.18
N PRO A 153 -12.89 -8.74 -3.77
CA PRO A 153 -13.44 -7.41 -3.51
C PRO A 153 -13.74 -7.22 -2.03
N VAL A 154 -13.59 -5.98 -1.55
CA VAL A 154 -14.02 -5.59 -0.19
C VAL A 154 -15.53 -5.67 -0.10
#